data_AF-A0A945H5A5-F1
#
_entry.id   AF-A0A945H5A5-F1
#
_cell.length_a   1.000
_cell.length_b   1.000
_cell.length_c   1.000
_cell.angle_alpha   90.00
_cell.angle_beta   90.00
_cell.angle_gamma   90.00
#
_symmetry.space_group_name_H-M   'P 1'
#
loop_
_entity.id
_entity.type
_entity.pdbx_description
1 polymer ?
#
loop_
_entity_poly.entity_id
_entity_poly.type
_entity_poly.pdbx_seq_one_letter_code
_entity_poly.pdbx_strand_id
1 'polypeptide(L)'
;MNLIQNPYNRNRQSLAGDWHYIIDPYETGFYDLFGNENPFGYFRNLTPDDHWASEYNFKQSPTMKVPGDWNTQEPTLLWYEGTLWYFRELPDAEVDGGRTFL
;
A
#
# COMPACT_ATOMS: atom_id res chain seq x y z
N MET A 1 10.24 12.84 -24.43
CA MET A 1 9.53 12.15 -23.33
C MET A 1 8.04 12.33 -23.57
N ASN A 2 7.29 11.26 -23.83
CA ASN A 2 5.84 11.35 -24.10
C ASN A 2 5.10 11.41 -22.77
N LEU A 3 4.48 12.56 -22.47
CA LEU A 3 3.63 12.74 -21.31
C LEU A 3 2.30 12.00 -21.52
N ILE A 4 1.82 11.29 -20.50
CA ILE A 4 0.44 10.79 -20.49
C ILE A 4 -0.47 11.96 -20.19
N GLN A 5 -1.43 12.20 -21.07
CA GLN A 5 -2.43 13.23 -20.91
C GLN A 5 -3.82 12.62 -20.93
N ASN A 6 -4.74 13.27 -20.20
CA ASN A 6 -6.14 12.93 -20.08
C ASN A 6 -6.39 11.45 -19.67
N PRO A 7 -5.96 11.04 -18.45
CA PRO A 7 -6.10 9.65 -17.99
C PRO A 7 -7.57 9.21 -17.91
N TYR A 8 -8.50 10.14 -17.70
CA TYR A 8 -9.93 9.83 -17.60
C TYR A 8 -10.55 9.39 -18.93
N ASN A 9 -9.99 9.78 -20.07
CA ASN A 9 -10.46 9.39 -21.40
C ASN A 9 -9.68 8.19 -21.99
N ARG A 10 -8.90 7.48 -21.16
CA ARG A 10 -8.18 6.26 -21.54
C ARG A 10 -8.95 5.03 -21.05
N ASN A 11 -8.62 3.87 -21.61
CA ASN A 11 -9.03 2.60 -21.02
C ASN A 11 -8.35 2.47 -19.65
N ARG A 12 -9.16 2.46 -18.58
CA ARG A 12 -8.67 2.46 -17.20
C ARG A 12 -9.33 1.35 -16.42
N GLN A 13 -8.55 0.71 -15.56
CA GLN A 13 -9.04 -0.19 -14.54
C GLN A 13 -8.92 0.52 -13.19
N SER A 14 -10.04 0.63 -12.47
CA SER A 14 -10.02 1.20 -11.13
C SER A 14 -9.41 0.19 -10.15
N LEU A 15 -8.51 0.67 -9.29
CA LEU A 15 -8.03 -0.07 -8.13
C LEU A 15 -8.78 0.32 -6.83
N ALA A 16 -9.89 1.05 -6.95
CA ALA A 16 -10.70 1.42 -5.82
C ALA A 16 -11.35 0.21 -5.14
N GLY A 17 -11.65 0.35 -3.84
CA GLY A 17 -12.27 -0.68 -3.02
C GLY A 17 -11.60 -0.77 -1.65
N ASP A 18 -11.69 -1.94 -1.04
CA ASP A 18 -11.02 -2.21 0.24
C ASP A 18 -9.54 -2.51 0.00
N TRP A 19 -8.67 -1.86 0.78
CA TRP A 19 -7.23 -2.09 0.81
C TRP A 19 -6.86 -2.44 2.24
N HIS A 20 -6.01 -3.44 2.42
CA HIS A 20 -5.42 -3.73 3.73
C HIS A 20 -4.55 -2.56 4.16
N TYR A 21 -4.55 -2.24 5.45
CA TYR A 21 -3.70 -1.17 5.97
C TYR A 21 -3.00 -1.57 7.27
N ILE A 22 -1.86 -0.91 7.52
CA ILE A 22 -1.09 -1.01 8.76
C ILE A 22 -0.70 0.41 9.18
N ILE A 23 -0.96 0.74 10.44
CA ILE A 23 -0.54 2.01 11.06
C ILE A 23 0.91 1.86 11.49
N ASP A 24 1.80 2.75 11.03
CA ASP A 24 3.24 2.69 11.31
C ASP A 24 3.75 4.02 11.88
N PRO A 25 3.49 4.30 13.18
CA PRO A 25 3.85 5.58 13.79
C PRO A 25 5.36 5.82 13.92
N TYR A 26 6.17 4.77 13.83
CA TYR A 26 7.62 4.82 14.03
C TYR A 26 8.41 4.56 12.75
N GLU A 27 7.73 4.47 11.60
CA GLU A 27 8.32 4.19 10.30
C GLU A 27 9.15 2.90 10.27
N THR A 28 8.84 1.90 11.10
CA THR A 28 9.59 0.63 11.17
C THR A 28 9.42 -0.22 9.92
N GLY A 29 8.35 0.03 9.17
CA GLY A 29 8.13 -0.56 7.85
C GLY A 29 9.13 -0.08 6.81
N PHE A 30 9.79 1.08 7.02
CA PHE A 30 10.80 1.60 6.11
C PHE A 30 12.20 1.62 6.72
N TYR A 31 12.35 2.00 7.99
CA TYR A 31 13.64 2.13 8.66
C TYR A 31 13.90 1.02 9.69
N ASP A 32 15.17 0.64 9.83
CA ASP A 32 15.66 -0.16 10.94
C ASP A 32 15.90 0.69 12.21
N LEU A 33 16.30 0.06 13.31
CA LEU A 33 16.58 0.73 14.58
C LEU A 33 17.73 1.75 14.51
N PHE A 34 18.53 1.74 13.44
CA PHE A 34 19.65 2.64 13.21
C PHE A 34 19.32 3.73 12.18
N GLY A 35 18.09 3.75 11.64
CA GLY A 35 17.64 4.72 10.65
C GLY A 35 18.06 4.40 9.21
N ASN A 36 18.55 3.18 8.93
CA ASN A 36 18.80 2.73 7.55
C ASN A 36 17.54 2.08 6.97
N GLU A 37 17.46 1.92 5.64
CA GLU A 37 16.36 1.18 5.03
C GLU A 37 16.30 -0.27 5.55
N ASN A 38 15.12 -0.69 5.99
CA ASN A 38 14.88 -2.00 6.56
C ASN A 38 14.88 -3.09 5.45
N PRO A 39 15.83 -4.05 5.46
CA PRO A 39 15.87 -5.14 4.49
C PRO A 39 14.70 -6.13 4.61
N PHE A 40 13.87 -6.01 5.65
CA PHE A 40 12.65 -6.78 5.85
C PHE A 40 11.43 -5.87 6.04
N GLY A 41 11.51 -4.62 5.55
CA GLY A 41 10.46 -3.62 5.67
C GLY A 41 9.16 -3.99 4.96
N TYR A 42 8.09 -3.27 5.30
CA TYR A 42 6.71 -3.59 4.92
C TYR A 42 6.50 -3.64 3.41
N PHE A 43 7.24 -2.83 2.66
CA PHE A 43 7.23 -2.82 1.19
C PHE A 43 7.51 -4.17 0.51
N ARG A 44 8.11 -5.14 1.23
CA ARG A 44 8.32 -6.51 0.71
C ARG A 44 7.11 -7.42 0.82
N ASN A 45 6.06 -7.03 1.56
CA ASN A 45 4.89 -7.86 1.83
C ASN A 45 5.24 -9.29 2.32
N LEU A 46 6.23 -9.40 3.20
CA LEU A 46 6.60 -10.64 3.87
C LEU A 46 5.51 -11.09 4.83
N THR A 47 5.39 -12.39 5.00
CA THR A 47 4.57 -13.03 6.03
C THR A 47 5.45 -13.76 7.04
N PRO A 48 4.92 -14.15 8.22
CA PRO A 48 5.67 -14.97 9.17
C PRO A 48 6.19 -16.30 8.59
N ASP A 49 5.56 -16.80 7.53
CA ASP A 49 6.01 -18.00 6.81
C ASP A 49 7.24 -17.72 5.92
N ASP A 50 7.39 -16.48 5.41
CA ASP A 50 8.54 -16.05 4.61
C ASP A 50 9.76 -15.72 5.49
N HIS A 51 9.52 -15.12 6.66
CA HIS A 51 10.55 -14.77 7.62
C HIS A 51 10.02 -14.79 9.05
N TRP A 52 10.65 -15.58 9.93
CA TRP A 52 10.21 -15.81 11.30
C TRP A 52 10.12 -14.54 12.17
N ALA A 53 10.88 -13.50 11.84
CA ALA A 53 10.86 -12.21 12.53
C ALA A 53 9.99 -11.15 11.81
N SER A 54 9.09 -11.56 10.91
CA SER A 54 8.14 -10.61 10.31
C SER A 54 7.17 -10.10 11.37
N GLU A 55 7.16 -8.80 11.60
CA GLU A 55 6.30 -8.12 12.59
C GLU A 55 4.94 -7.70 12.00
N TYR A 56 4.67 -8.03 10.74
CA TYR A 56 3.50 -7.59 10.01
C TYR A 56 2.92 -8.70 9.12
N ASN A 57 1.64 -8.56 8.77
CA ASN A 57 0.97 -9.40 7.79
C ASN A 57 -0.20 -8.61 7.16
N PHE A 58 -0.05 -8.15 5.93
CA PHE A 58 -1.09 -7.38 5.26
C PHE A 58 -2.38 -8.18 5.05
N LYS A 59 -2.29 -9.46 4.66
CA LYS A 59 -3.48 -10.29 4.38
C LYS A 59 -4.37 -10.49 5.62
N GLN A 60 -3.82 -10.32 6.81
CA GLN A 60 -4.53 -10.43 8.08
C GLN A 60 -4.84 -9.06 8.71
N SER A 61 -4.38 -7.97 8.11
CA SER A 61 -4.61 -6.62 8.63
C SER A 61 -6.02 -6.11 8.27
N PRO A 62 -6.57 -5.13 9.02
CA PRO A 62 -7.87 -4.56 8.68
C PRO A 62 -7.82 -3.86 7.32
N THR A 63 -9.00 -3.61 6.76
CA THR A 63 -9.14 -2.93 5.47
C THR A 63 -9.81 -1.56 5.60
N MET A 64 -9.51 -0.67 4.67
CA MET A 64 -10.11 0.66 4.54
C MET A 64 -10.49 0.93 3.08
N LYS A 65 -11.53 1.75 2.85
CA LYS A 65 -11.94 2.14 1.49
C LYS A 65 -10.94 3.13 0.91
N VAL A 66 -10.53 2.87 -0.32
CA VAL A 66 -9.73 3.76 -1.16
C VAL A 66 -10.49 3.97 -2.48
N PRO A 67 -10.72 5.20 -2.94
CA PRO A 67 -10.37 6.45 -2.26
C PRO A 67 -11.26 6.74 -1.04
N GLY A 68 -10.70 7.44 -0.07
CA GLY A 68 -11.34 7.90 1.16
C GLY A 68 -10.27 8.31 2.16
N ASP A 69 -10.52 9.35 2.96
CA ASP A 69 -9.60 9.72 4.03
C ASP A 69 -9.65 8.71 5.17
N TRP A 70 -8.54 8.51 5.87
CA TRP A 70 -8.50 7.60 7.02
C TRP A 70 -9.14 8.19 8.28
N ASN A 71 -9.15 9.52 8.40
CA ASN A 71 -9.57 10.23 9.61
C ASN A 71 -11.05 10.00 9.94
N THR A 72 -11.91 9.93 8.93
CA THR A 72 -13.35 9.70 9.11
C THR A 72 -13.75 8.22 9.02
N GLN A 73 -12.89 7.35 8.51
CA GLN A 73 -13.17 5.92 8.37
C GLN A 73 -12.87 5.12 9.63
N GLU A 74 -11.87 5.53 10.40
CA GLU A 74 -11.44 4.80 11.60
C GLU A 74 -11.28 5.76 12.78
N PRO A 75 -12.09 5.65 13.85
CA PRO A 75 -12.07 6.59 14.97
C PRO A 75 -10.70 6.73 15.65
N THR A 76 -9.90 5.66 15.67
CA THR A 76 -8.54 5.69 16.22
C THR A 76 -7.57 6.53 15.39
N LEU A 77 -7.91 6.82 14.13
CA LEU A 77 -7.11 7.62 13.19
C LEU A 77 -7.59 9.07 13.04
N LEU A 78 -8.59 9.52 13.80
CA LEU A 78 -9.18 10.85 13.65
C LEU A 78 -8.13 11.98 13.66
N TRP A 79 -7.17 11.90 14.57
CA TRP A 79 -6.07 12.88 14.73
C TRP A 79 -4.71 12.30 14.36
N TYR A 80 -4.68 11.15 13.69
CA TYR A 80 -3.43 10.49 13.37
C TYR A 80 -2.72 11.21 12.21
N GLU A 81 -1.50 11.67 12.48
CA GLU A 81 -0.62 12.37 11.56
C GLU A 81 0.70 11.59 11.45
N GLY A 82 0.66 10.44 10.80
CA GLY A 82 1.82 9.58 10.61
C GLY A 82 1.69 8.69 9.37
N THR A 83 2.49 7.64 9.30
CA THR A 83 2.54 6.76 8.14
C THR A 83 1.49 5.66 8.23
N LEU A 84 0.68 5.53 7.18
CA LEU A 84 -0.12 4.34 6.91
C LEU A 84 0.45 3.61 5.70
N TRP A 85 0.64 2.31 5.84
CA TRP A 85 0.92 1.43 4.73
C TRP A 85 -0.38 0.87 4.18
N TYR A 86 -0.55 0.92 2.86
CA TYR A 86 -1.68 0.29 2.18
C TYR A 86 -1.20 -0.87 1.31
N PHE A 87 -1.99 -1.95 1.27
CA PHE A 87 -1.73 -3.12 0.44
C PHE A 87 -2.99 -3.57 -0.30
N ARG A 88 -2.80 -3.89 -1.58
CA ARG A 88 -3.80 -4.53 -2.42
C ARG A 88 -3.12 -5.38 -3.47
N GLU A 89 -3.63 -6.59 -3.68
CA GLU A 89 -3.25 -7.39 -4.83
C GLU A 89 -3.73 -6.71 -6.11
N LEU A 90 -2.79 -6.45 -7.02
CA LEU A 90 -3.11 -5.83 -8.30
C LEU A 90 -3.67 -6.88 -9.25
N PRO A 91 -4.67 -6.52 -10.08
CA PRO A 91 -5.11 -7.38 -11.16
C PRO A 91 -3.98 -7.57 -12.18
N ASP A 92 -4.02 -8.69 -12.90
CA ASP A 92 -3.09 -8.94 -14.00
C ASP A 92 -3.16 -7.82 -15.04
N ALA A 93 -2.01 -7.25 -15.35
CA ALA A 93 -1.87 -6.13 -16.27
C ALA A 93 -1.41 -6.60 -17.65
N GLU A 94 -1.95 -7.71 -18.15
CA GLU A 94 -1.60 -8.20 -19.48
C GLU A 94 -2.15 -7.25 -20.55
N VAL A 95 -1.22 -6.58 -21.25
CA VAL A 95 -1.55 -5.77 -22.43
C VAL A 95 -0.60 -6.18 -23.54
N ASP A 96 -1.13 -6.91 -24.54
CA ASP A 96 -0.35 -7.31 -25.71
C ASP A 96 0.19 -6.09 -26.46
N GLY A 97 1.51 -5.98 -26.58
CA GLY A 97 2.22 -4.85 -27.19
C GLY A 97 2.02 -3.49 -26.52
N GLY A 98 1.38 -3.43 -25.35
CA GLY A 98 0.99 -2.20 -24.68
C GLY A 98 1.96 -1.71 -23.60
N ARG A 99 1.61 -0.57 -22.97
CA ARG A 99 2.27 -0.03 -21.77
C ARG A 99 1.23 0.17 -20.67
N THR A 100 1.53 -0.33 -19.48
CA THR A 100 0.72 -0.15 -18.27
C THR A 100 1.28 0.98 -17.44
N PHE A 101 0.39 1.78 -16.85
CA PHE A 101 0.71 2.87 -15.93
C PHE A 101 -0.20 2.79 -14.71
N LEU A 102 0.38 3.04 -13.53
CA LEU A 102 -0.31 3.18 -12.26
C LEU A 102 -0.32 4.66 -11.86
#